data_AF-A0A2G6CC70-F1
#
_entry.id   AF-A0A2G6CC70-F1
#
_cell.length_a   1.000
_cell.length_b   1.000
_cell.length_c   1.000
_cell.angle_alpha   90.00
_cell.angle_beta   90.00
_cell.angle_gamma   90.00
#
_symmetry.space_group_name_H-M   'P 1'
#
loop_
_entity.id
_entity.type
_entity.pdbx_description
1 polymer ?
#
loop_
_entity_poly.entity_id
_entity_poly.type
_entity_poly.pdbx_seq_one_letter_code
_entity_poly.pdbx_strand_id
1 'polypeptide(L)'
;MAYKLGRGNKTIEWKATLKDGMLSCYDCIGDPDFDWEMDHLLHYRSALEFVRDRLNDAQRAELDEIDVFWRTHFNAFNQCFAAEHARRAKVSLKGFVEDDNGEVPPIPRSHWWWRPIEDRAD
;
A
#
# COMPACT_ATOMS: atom_id res chain seq x y z
N MET A 1 -20.15 0.36 0.41
CA MET A 1 -19.67 -0.31 -0.81
C MET A 1 -18.62 -1.31 -0.37
N ALA A 2 -18.69 -2.57 -0.82
CA ALA A 2 -17.78 -3.62 -0.38
C ALA A 2 -16.69 -3.84 -1.44
N TYR A 3 -15.42 -3.75 -1.04
CA TYR A 3 -14.26 -3.96 -1.92
C TYR A 3 -13.63 -5.33 -1.70
N LYS A 4 -13.00 -5.94 -2.71
CA LYS A 4 -12.32 -7.23 -2.61
C LYS A 4 -10.93 -7.14 -3.21
N LEU A 5 -9.96 -7.81 -2.60
CA LEU A 5 -8.61 -7.92 -3.16
C LEU A 5 -8.63 -8.87 -4.37
N GLY A 6 -7.97 -8.49 -5.47
CA GLY A 6 -8.01 -9.20 -6.76
C GLY A 6 -7.44 -10.63 -6.75
N ARG A 7 -6.77 -11.05 -5.66
CA ARG A 7 -6.30 -12.44 -5.45
C ARG A 7 -6.97 -13.16 -4.26
N GLY A 8 -7.99 -12.59 -3.62
CA GLY A 8 -8.55 -13.13 -2.37
C GLY A 8 -10.05 -13.42 -2.45
N ASN A 9 -10.41 -14.68 -2.71
CA ASN A 9 -11.75 -15.18 -2.46
C ASN A 9 -11.80 -15.67 -0.99
N LYS A 10 -12.69 -15.07 -0.19
CA LYS A 10 -13.04 -15.45 1.20
C LYS A 10 -11.96 -15.23 2.27
N THR A 11 -12.25 -14.27 3.16
CA THR A 11 -11.65 -14.06 4.48
C THR A 11 -10.14 -13.81 4.47
N ILE A 12 -9.70 -12.62 4.88
CA ILE A 12 -8.31 -12.30 5.18
C ILE A 12 -7.95 -13.00 6.52
N GLU A 13 -8.06 -14.33 6.58
CA GLU A 13 -7.45 -15.16 7.63
C GLU A 13 -6.02 -15.49 7.19
N TRP A 14 -5.16 -14.48 7.21
CA TRP A 14 -3.73 -14.71 6.99
C TRP A 14 -3.15 -15.21 8.30
N LYS A 15 -2.60 -16.43 8.28
CA LYS A 15 -1.73 -16.93 9.37
C LYS A 15 -0.36 -16.24 9.39
N ALA A 16 -0.10 -15.33 8.43
CA ALA A 16 1.11 -14.54 8.25
C ALA A 16 0.79 -13.04 8.37
N THR A 17 1.75 -12.21 8.77
CA THR A 17 1.56 -10.75 8.90
C THR A 17 1.36 -10.07 7.54
N LEU A 18 0.87 -8.82 7.49
CA LEU A 18 0.80 -8.09 6.20
C LEU A 18 2.19 -7.82 5.65
N LYS A 19 3.16 -7.61 6.55
CA LYS A 19 4.59 -7.55 6.25
C LYS A 19 5.01 -8.86 5.57
N ASP A 20 4.91 -10.01 6.23
CA ASP A 20 5.34 -11.30 5.63
C ASP A 20 4.68 -11.63 4.28
N GLY A 21 3.42 -11.24 4.07
CA GLY A 21 2.60 -11.72 2.95
C GLY A 21 2.52 -10.81 1.72
N MET A 22 2.39 -9.49 1.91
CA MET A 22 2.13 -8.54 0.81
C MET A 22 3.08 -7.36 0.80
N LEU A 23 3.75 -7.11 1.92
CA LEU A 23 4.59 -5.96 2.14
C LEU A 23 5.94 -6.39 2.75
N SER A 24 6.47 -7.52 2.27
CA SER A 24 7.61 -8.24 2.88
C SER A 24 8.92 -7.46 2.83
N CYS A 25 8.97 -6.45 1.97
CA CYS A 25 10.03 -5.44 2.00
C CYS A 25 10.17 -4.72 3.35
N TYR A 26 9.14 -4.73 4.21
CA TYR A 26 9.21 -4.05 5.52
C TYR A 26 9.88 -4.85 6.62
N ASP A 27 10.00 -6.18 6.51
CA ASP A 27 10.78 -6.97 7.47
C ASP A 27 12.29 -6.68 7.34
N CYS A 28 12.69 -6.08 6.23
CA CYS A 28 14.06 -5.67 5.91
C CYS A 28 14.30 -4.16 6.10
N ILE A 29 13.42 -3.44 6.83
CA ILE A 29 13.67 -2.02 7.17
C ILE A 29 14.99 -1.93 7.97
N GLY A 30 16.05 -1.46 7.31
CA GLY A 30 17.39 -1.31 7.89
C GLY A 30 18.46 -2.21 7.27
N ASP A 31 18.09 -3.11 6.36
CA ASP A 31 19.03 -3.91 5.58
C ASP A 31 19.51 -3.12 4.34
N PRO A 32 20.80 -2.75 4.25
CA PRO A 32 21.34 -2.02 3.11
C PRO A 32 21.46 -2.87 1.82
N ASP A 33 21.40 -4.20 1.94
CA ASP A 33 21.58 -5.14 0.83
C ASP A 33 20.24 -5.67 0.30
N PHE A 34 19.11 -5.24 0.88
CA PHE A 34 17.79 -5.66 0.44
C PHE A 34 17.42 -5.00 -0.91
N ASP A 35 17.23 -5.82 -1.94
CA ASP A 35 16.71 -5.37 -3.24
C ASP A 35 15.19 -5.25 -3.16
N TRP A 36 14.73 -4.01 -3.10
CA TRP A 36 13.34 -3.69 -2.86
C TRP A 36 12.52 -3.97 -4.12
N GLU A 37 11.72 -5.05 -4.15
CA GLU A 37 10.70 -5.25 -5.18
C GLU A 37 9.52 -4.29 -4.93
N MET A 38 9.71 -3.02 -5.31
CA MET A 38 8.77 -1.91 -5.03
C MET A 38 7.63 -1.78 -6.05
N ASP A 39 7.73 -2.47 -7.20
CA ASP A 39 6.85 -2.29 -8.37
C ASP A 39 5.36 -2.40 -8.06
N HIS A 40 5.00 -3.09 -6.97
CA HIS A 40 3.62 -3.28 -6.54
C HIS A 40 3.33 -2.80 -5.12
N LEU A 41 4.31 -2.27 -4.40
CA LEU A 41 4.12 -1.90 -3.00
C LEU A 41 3.06 -0.80 -2.82
N LEU A 42 3.11 0.22 -3.69
CA LEU A 42 2.14 1.31 -3.70
C LEU A 42 0.72 0.80 -4.01
N HIS A 43 0.60 -0.19 -4.89
CA HIS A 43 -0.65 -0.86 -5.23
C HIS A 43 -1.21 -1.68 -4.06
N TYR A 44 -0.38 -2.50 -3.41
CA TYR A 44 -0.78 -3.32 -2.27
C TYR A 44 -1.22 -2.47 -1.07
N ARG A 45 -0.42 -1.47 -0.68
CA ARG A 45 -0.78 -0.58 0.43
C ARG A 45 -2.09 0.16 0.16
N SER A 46 -2.31 0.55 -1.09
CA SER A 46 -3.56 1.19 -1.51
C SER A 46 -4.74 0.25 -1.45
N ALA A 47 -4.60 -0.97 -1.94
CA ALA A 47 -5.65 -1.98 -1.88
C ALA A 47 -6.06 -2.30 -0.43
N LEU A 48 -5.08 -2.34 0.50
CA LEU A 48 -5.32 -2.53 1.93
C LEU A 48 -6.10 -1.38 2.58
N GLU A 49 -5.95 -0.14 2.09
CA GLU A 49 -6.75 0.99 2.56
C GLU A 49 -8.24 0.82 2.23
N PHE A 50 -8.57 0.24 1.07
CA PHE A 50 -9.97 -0.02 0.68
C PHE A 50 -10.65 -1.12 1.50
N VAL A 51 -9.88 -1.98 2.16
CA VAL A 51 -10.40 -3.06 3.00
C VAL A 51 -10.00 -2.89 4.48
N ARG A 52 -9.59 -1.68 4.89
CA ARG A 52 -9.05 -1.38 6.22
C ARG A 52 -10.02 -1.72 7.35
N ASP A 53 -11.32 -1.62 7.09
CA ASP A 53 -12.42 -1.99 7.99
C ASP A 53 -12.49 -3.51 8.26
N ARG A 54 -11.89 -4.32 7.38
CA ARG A 54 -11.86 -5.79 7.47
C ARG A 54 -10.56 -6.34 8.04
N LEU A 55 -9.56 -5.49 8.24
CA LEU A 55 -8.31 -5.86 8.88
C LEU A 55 -8.52 -6.03 10.40
N ASN A 56 -7.68 -6.83 11.04
CA ASN A 56 -7.63 -6.85 12.51
C ASN A 56 -6.77 -5.69 13.05
N ASP A 57 -6.73 -5.50 14.37
CA ASP A 57 -5.99 -4.40 15.00
C ASP A 57 -4.48 -4.49 14.75
N ALA A 58 -3.90 -5.68 14.78
CA ALA A 58 -2.46 -5.88 14.54
C ALA A 58 -2.08 -5.50 13.10
N GLN A 59 -2.89 -5.91 12.12
CA GLN A 59 -2.71 -5.55 10.71
C GLN A 59 -2.86 -4.04 10.47
N ARG A 60 -3.81 -3.38 11.16
CA ARG A 60 -3.91 -1.92 11.10
C ARG A 60 -2.69 -1.23 11.69
N ALA A 61 -2.18 -1.74 12.82
CA ALA A 61 -0.97 -1.22 13.43
C ALA A 61 0.25 -1.36 12.52
N GLU A 62 0.39 -2.49 11.81
CA GLU A 62 1.45 -2.68 10.80
C GLU A 62 1.36 -1.63 9.67
N LEU A 63 0.16 -1.33 9.19
CA LEU A 63 -0.03 -0.27 8.19
C LEU A 63 0.37 1.11 8.71
N ASP A 64 0.08 1.39 9.99
CA ASP A 64 0.42 2.67 10.62
C ASP A 64 1.93 2.81 10.82
N GLU A 65 2.63 1.73 11.21
CA GLU A 65 4.10 1.71 11.29
C GLU A 65 4.76 1.97 9.93
N ILE A 66 4.22 1.36 8.87
CA ILE A 66 4.67 1.54 7.50
C ILE A 66 4.44 2.99 7.03
N ASP A 67 3.29 3.55 7.36
CA ASP A 67 2.97 4.95 7.06
C ASP A 67 3.91 5.91 7.79
N VAL A 68 4.25 5.64 9.06
CA VAL A 68 5.24 6.41 9.84
C VAL A 68 6.61 6.31 9.20
N PHE A 69 7.07 5.10 8.86
CA PHE A 69 8.39 4.88 8.25
C PHE A 69 8.58 5.73 7.00
N TRP A 70 7.64 5.69 6.05
CA TRP A 70 7.78 6.44 4.80
C TRP A 70 7.64 7.95 4.97
N ARG A 71 6.83 8.41 5.92
CA ARG A 71 6.77 9.82 6.26
C ARG A 71 8.09 10.32 6.84
N THR A 72 8.75 9.53 7.68
CA THR A 72 10.08 9.86 8.21
C THR A 72 11.17 9.80 7.13
N HIS A 73 11.02 8.92 6.14
CA HIS A 73 11.99 8.72 5.05
C HIS A 73 11.47 9.28 3.72
N PHE A 74 10.88 10.47 3.72
CA PHE A 74 10.16 11.03 2.57
C PHE A 74 11.02 11.16 1.30
N ASN A 75 12.33 11.43 1.43
CA ASN A 75 13.24 11.46 0.27
C ASN A 75 13.33 10.10 -0.42
N ALA A 76 13.47 9.03 0.37
CA ALA A 76 13.47 7.66 -0.16
C ALA A 76 12.10 7.31 -0.75
N PHE A 77 11.01 7.70 -0.09
CA PHE A 77 9.66 7.50 -0.61
C PHE A 77 9.48 8.12 -2.00
N ASN A 78 9.83 9.40 -2.13
CA ASN A 78 9.71 10.14 -3.39
C ASN A 78 10.59 9.55 -4.49
N GLN A 79 11.79 9.08 -4.15
CA GLN A 79 12.68 8.43 -5.10
C GLN A 79 12.14 7.07 -5.56
N CYS A 80 11.71 6.22 -4.62
CA CYS A 80 11.21 4.88 -4.90
C CYS A 80 9.93 4.87 -5.74
N PHE A 81 9.04 5.85 -5.54
CA PHE A 81 7.73 5.88 -6.21
C PHE A 81 7.61 6.96 -7.30
N ALA A 82 8.73 7.56 -7.72
CA ALA A 82 8.73 8.65 -8.70
C ALA A 82 8.03 8.25 -10.02
N ALA A 83 8.27 7.04 -10.52
CA ALA A 83 7.65 6.57 -11.76
C ALA A 83 6.14 6.37 -11.61
N GLU A 84 5.69 5.87 -10.46
CA GLU A 84 4.30 5.59 -10.11
C GLU A 84 3.53 6.89 -9.90
N HIS A 85 4.13 7.88 -9.25
CA HIS A 85 3.56 9.23 -9.10
C HIS A 85 3.46 9.97 -10.44
N ALA A 86 4.35 9.68 -11.40
CA ALA A 86 4.26 10.22 -12.75
C ALA A 86 3.18 9.53 -13.62
N ARG A 87 2.77 8.30 -13.27
CA ARG A 87 1.72 7.53 -13.98
C ARG A 87 0.32 7.97 -13.52
N ARG A 88 -0.65 8.03 -14.45
CA ARG A 88 -2.04 8.38 -14.09
C ARG A 88 -2.72 7.24 -13.33
N ALA A 89 -2.96 7.48 -12.03
CA ALA A 89 -3.54 6.57 -11.03
C ALA A 89 -4.85 5.83 -11.40
N LYS A 90 -5.59 6.25 -12.43
CA LYS A 90 -6.98 5.80 -12.68
C LYS A 90 -7.14 4.30 -12.95
N VAL A 91 -6.11 3.61 -13.43
CA VAL A 91 -6.17 2.15 -13.72
C VAL A 91 -5.20 1.33 -12.87
N SER A 92 -4.44 1.98 -11.99
CA SER A 92 -3.32 1.34 -11.32
C SER A 92 -3.75 0.19 -10.41
N LEU A 93 -4.95 0.26 -9.81
CA LEU A 93 -5.44 -0.77 -8.89
C LEU A 93 -6.13 -1.95 -9.57
N LYS A 94 -6.18 -2.01 -10.90
CA LYS A 94 -6.77 -3.14 -11.62
C LYS A 94 -6.01 -4.43 -11.28
N GLY A 95 -6.74 -5.48 -10.88
CA GLY A 95 -6.15 -6.73 -10.41
C GLY A 95 -5.67 -6.72 -8.95
N PHE A 96 -5.74 -5.57 -8.26
CA PHE A 96 -5.44 -5.44 -6.83
C PHE A 96 -6.71 -5.28 -6.00
N VAL A 97 -7.66 -4.43 -6.44
CA VAL A 97 -8.95 -4.27 -5.79
C VAL A 97 -10.07 -4.04 -6.80
N GLU A 98 -11.19 -4.70 -6.57
CA GLU A 98 -12.41 -4.58 -7.36
C GLU A 98 -13.62 -4.45 -6.44
N ASP A 99 -14.66 -3.74 -6.87
CA ASP A 99 -15.95 -3.71 -6.20
C ASP A 99 -16.80 -4.96 -6.53
N ASP A 100 -18.03 -5.02 -6.01
CA ASP A 100 -18.94 -6.15 -6.27
C ASP A 100 -19.38 -6.28 -7.74
N ASN A 101 -19.19 -5.24 -8.56
CA ASN A 101 -19.47 -5.24 -10.00
C ASN A 101 -18.22 -5.57 -10.84
N GLY A 102 -17.07 -5.80 -10.21
CA GLY A 102 -15.79 -6.00 -10.91
C GLY A 102 -15.14 -4.70 -11.38
N GLU A 103 -15.61 -3.55 -10.92
CA GLU A 103 -15.07 -2.24 -11.27
C GLU A 103 -13.93 -1.86 -10.32
N VAL A 104 -12.92 -1.18 -10.86
CA VAL A 104 -11.78 -0.71 -10.07
C VAL A 104 -12.15 0.60 -9.39
N PRO A 105 -12.15 0.68 -8.05
CA PRO A 105 -12.48 1.92 -7.38
C PRO A 105 -11.43 3.00 -7.64
N PRO A 106 -11.83 4.28 -7.76
CA PRO A 106 -10.87 5.36 -7.87
C PRO A 106 -10.11 5.51 -6.54
N ILE A 107 -8.80 5.74 -6.64
CA ILE A 107 -7.97 6.09 -5.47
C ILE A 107 -8.52 7.36 -4.81
N PRO A 108 -8.83 7.34 -3.49
CA PRO A 108 -9.33 8.51 -2.79
C PRO A 108 -8.33 9.65 -2.86
N ARG A 109 -8.83 10.89 -3.01
CA ARG A 109 -7.97 12.08 -2.96
C ARG A 109 -7.28 12.27 -1.61
N SER A 110 -7.75 11.64 -0.54
CA SER A 110 -7.12 11.64 0.77
C SER A 110 -5.97 10.62 0.89
N HIS A 111 -5.82 9.70 -0.06
CA HIS A 111 -4.78 8.67 0.00
C HIS A 111 -3.42 9.24 -0.41
N TRP A 112 -2.60 9.54 0.59
CA TRP A 112 -1.37 10.32 0.42
C TRP A 112 -0.25 9.56 -0.30
N TRP A 113 -0.30 8.22 -0.34
CA TRP A 113 0.70 7.37 -0.99
C TRP A 113 0.86 7.62 -2.49
N TRP A 114 -0.16 8.15 -3.16
CA TRP A 114 -0.13 8.47 -4.59
C TRP A 114 0.36 9.89 -4.89
N ARG A 115 1.03 10.51 -3.93
CA ARG A 115 1.55 11.87 -4.04
C ARG A 115 2.97 11.90 -3.49
N PRO A 116 3.85 12.72 -4.09
CA PRO A 116 5.09 13.07 -3.43
C PRO A 116 4.80 13.68 -2.06
N ILE A 117 5.61 13.31 -1.08
CA ILE A 117 5.60 13.97 0.23
C ILE A 117 6.47 15.21 0.08
N GLU A 118 5.86 16.38 0.17
CA GLU A 118 6.61 17.64 0.27
C GLU A 118 7.36 17.67 1.59
N ASP A 119 8.62 18.09 1.55
CA ASP A 119 9.42 18.34 2.75
C ASP A 119 8.70 19.42 3.57
N ARG A 120 8.00 19.00 4.63
CA ARG A 120 7.55 19.94 5.64
C ARG A 120 8.74 20.20 6.54
N ALA A 121 9.51 21.20 6.16
CA ALA A 121 10.28 21.96 7.12
C ALA A 121 9.29 22.64 8.07
N ASP A 122 8.93 21.93 9.15
CA ASP A 122 8.38 22.55 10.35
C ASP A 122 9.51 23.28 11.10
#